data_AF-A0A945PLC2-F1
#
_entry.id   AF-A0A945PLC2-F1
#
_cell.length_a   1.000
_cell.length_b   1.000
_cell.length_c   1.000
_cell.angle_alpha   90.00
_cell.angle_beta   90.00
_cell.angle_gamma   90.00
#
_symmetry.space_group_name_H-M   'P 1'
#
loop_
_entity.id
_entity.type
_entity.pdbx_description
1 polymer ?
#
loop_
_entity_poly.entity_id
_entity_poly.type
_entity_poly.pdbx_seq_one_letter_code
_entity_poly.pdbx_strand_id
1 'polypeptide(L)'
;MKHPYTIEMNKPIRKRLSTENRRTQLLDVTREVILEHGLNSFTMDILAREAGVSNPLVYKYFSTRLELLQSLLQREFDLLYGSLLRRLNRTEDFVAV
;
A
#
# COMPACT_ATOMS: atom_id res chain seq x y z
N MET A 1 -26.35 -44.70 19.20
CA MET A 1 -25.97 -43.35 19.68
C MET A 1 -25.08 -42.71 18.63
N LYS A 2 -25.62 -41.83 17.78
CA LYS A 2 -24.83 -41.01 16.85
C LYS A 2 -24.78 -39.61 17.44
N HIS A 3 -23.61 -38.99 17.46
CA HIS A 3 -23.38 -37.64 17.95
C HIS A 3 -23.37 -36.71 16.72
N PRO A 4 -24.43 -35.93 16.42
CA PRO A 4 -24.36 -34.90 15.41
C PRO A 4 -24.19 -33.53 16.08
N TYR A 5 -23.64 -32.58 15.34
CA TYR A 5 -23.40 -31.17 15.71
C TYR A 5 -22.06 -30.87 16.40
N THR A 6 -20.96 -31.18 15.72
CA THR A 6 -19.83 -30.24 15.75
C THR A 6 -20.18 -29.11 14.78
N ILE A 7 -20.56 -27.95 15.30
CA ILE A 7 -20.69 -26.74 14.51
C ILE A 7 -19.27 -26.30 14.12
N GLU A 8 -18.93 -26.42 12.83
CA GLU A 8 -17.71 -25.81 12.29
C GLU A 8 -17.74 -24.31 12.59
N MET A 9 -16.84 -23.86 13.46
CA MET A 9 -16.71 -22.46 13.80
C MET A 9 -16.29 -21.66 12.56
N ASN A 10 -17.19 -20.78 12.15
CA ASN A 10 -17.05 -19.67 11.21
C ASN A 10 -15.61 -19.12 11.14
N LYS A 11 -14.86 -19.53 10.13
CA LYS A 11 -13.60 -18.88 9.73
C LYS A 11 -13.94 -17.44 9.35
N PRO A 12 -13.33 -16.40 9.95
CA PRO A 12 -13.68 -15.03 9.62
C PRO A 12 -13.49 -14.84 8.11
N ILE A 13 -14.58 -14.46 7.43
CA ILE A 13 -14.57 -14.11 6.01
C ILE A 13 -13.62 -12.91 5.91
N ARG A 14 -12.36 -13.18 5.56
CA ARG A 14 -11.37 -12.13 5.28
C ARG A 14 -11.96 -11.29 4.17
N LYS A 15 -12.49 -10.12 4.53
CA LYS A 15 -13.15 -9.20 3.61
C LYS A 15 -12.16 -8.93 2.48
N ARG A 16 -12.47 -9.43 1.29
CA ARG A 16 -11.58 -9.32 0.14
C ARG A 16 -11.46 -7.83 -0.17
N LEU A 17 -10.30 -7.24 0.12
CA LEU A 17 -10.03 -5.87 -0.30
C LEU A 17 -10.29 -5.78 -1.82
N SER A 18 -10.92 -4.70 -2.26
CA SER A 18 -11.03 -4.41 -3.69
C SER A 18 -9.62 -4.36 -4.29
N THR A 19 -9.51 -4.65 -5.59
CA THR A 19 -8.23 -4.62 -6.31
C THR A 19 -7.48 -3.31 -6.07
N GLU A 20 -8.19 -2.18 -6.12
CA GLU A 20 -7.60 -0.86 -5.89
C GLU A 20 -7.08 -0.69 -4.46
N ASN A 21 -7.88 -1.04 -3.45
CA ASN A 21 -7.46 -0.93 -2.05
C ASN A 21 -6.22 -1.79 -1.75
N ARG A 22 -6.06 -2.93 -2.44
CA ARG A 22 -4.87 -3.76 -2.29
C ARG A 22 -3.64 -3.10 -2.91
N ARG A 23 -3.78 -2.53 -4.11
CA ARG A 23 -2.68 -1.81 -4.78
C ARG A 23 -2.21 -0.65 -3.92
N THR A 24 -3.13 0.15 -3.38
CA THR A 24 -2.81 1.24 -2.44
C THR A 24 -2.09 0.74 -1.20
N GLN A 25 -2.60 -0.32 -0.55
CA GLN A 25 -1.97 -0.90 0.64
C GLN A 25 -0.52 -1.33 0.39
N LEU A 26 -0.25 -1.99 -0.74
CA LEU A 26 1.12 -2.41 -1.09
C LEU A 26 2.05 -1.21 -1.27
N LEU A 27 1.56 -0.12 -1.87
CA LEU A 27 2.33 1.12 -2.01
C LEU A 27 2.56 1.82 -0.66
N ASP A 28 1.59 1.78 0.26
CA ASP A 28 1.74 2.32 1.62
C ASP A 28 2.81 1.58 2.40
N VAL A 29 2.74 0.24 2.44
CA VAL A 29 3.76 -0.58 3.11
C VAL A 29 5.13 -0.38 2.46
N THR A 30 5.19 -0.28 1.13
CA THR A 30 6.46 0.00 0.43
C THR A 30 7.07 1.32 0.88
N ARG A 31 6.24 2.37 0.99
CA ARG A 31 6.65 3.69 1.47
C ARG A 31 7.21 3.62 2.89
N GLU A 32 6.50 2.96 3.80
CA GLU A 32 6.90 2.80 5.21
C GLU A 32 8.25 2.09 5.32
N VAL A 33 8.42 0.94 4.67
CA VAL A 33 9.67 0.18 4.69
C VAL A 33 10.85 0.99 4.12
N ILE A 34 10.63 1.74 3.03
CA ILE A 34 11.68 2.57 2.43
C ILE A 34 12.06 3.73 3.36
N LEU A 35 11.08 4.35 4.04
CA LEU A 35 11.35 5.44 4.98
C LEU A 35 12.10 4.95 6.23
N GLU A 36 11.79 3.75 6.71
CA GLU A 36 12.40 3.19 7.92
C GLU A 36 13.78 2.56 7.68
N HIS A 37 13.96 1.87 6.55
CA HIS A 37 15.14 1.03 6.31
C HIS A 37 15.94 1.44 5.07
N GLY A 38 15.49 2.46 4.33
CA GLY A 38 16.11 2.93 3.10
C GLY A 38 15.75 2.08 1.87
N LEU A 39 15.96 2.67 0.68
CA LEU A 39 15.60 2.02 -0.58
C LEU A 39 16.45 0.78 -0.89
N ASN A 40 17.73 0.77 -0.49
CA ASN A 40 18.65 -0.32 -0.82
C ASN A 40 18.32 -1.63 -0.10
N SER A 41 17.71 -1.56 1.08
CA SER A 41 17.30 -2.74 1.85
C SER A 41 15.94 -3.28 1.39
N PHE A 42 15.16 -2.50 0.64
CA PHE A 42 13.82 -2.88 0.20
C PHE A 42 13.83 -3.99 -0.87
N THR A 43 13.07 -5.06 -0.62
CA THR A 43 12.83 -6.18 -1.56
C THR A 43 11.34 -6.53 -1.66
N MET A 44 10.96 -7.24 -2.72
CA MET A 44 9.58 -7.73 -2.91
C MET A 44 9.16 -8.72 -1.83
N ASP A 45 10.10 -9.53 -1.32
CA ASP A 45 9.87 -10.47 -0.21
C ASP A 45 9.58 -9.73 1.10
N ILE A 46 10.33 -8.66 1.39
CA ILE A 46 10.07 -7.81 2.55
C ILE A 46 8.67 -7.20 2.42
N LEU A 47 8.32 -6.64 1.25
CA LEU A 47 6.97 -6.12 1.02
C LEU A 47 5.89 -7.17 1.28
N ALA A 48 6.03 -8.39 0.74
CA ALA A 48 5.05 -9.44 0.94
C ALA A 48 4.86 -9.76 2.43
N ARG A 49 5.97 -9.87 3.18
CA ARG A 49 5.98 -10.12 4.62
C ARG A 49 5.31 -8.99 5.39
N GLU A 50 5.75 -7.74 5.20
CA GLU A 50 5.23 -6.59 5.95
C GLU A 50 3.75 -6.30 5.60
N ALA A 51 3.34 -6.53 4.35
CA ALA A 51 1.94 -6.36 3.94
C ALA A 51 1.03 -7.53 4.35
N GLY A 52 1.59 -8.61 4.91
CA GLY A 52 0.84 -9.80 5.34
C GLY A 52 0.21 -10.56 4.17
N VAL A 53 0.88 -10.60 3.01
CA VAL A 53 0.40 -11.25 1.78
C VAL A 53 1.42 -12.26 1.24
N SER A 54 1.00 -13.11 0.31
CA SER A 54 1.92 -14.02 -0.36
C SER A 54 2.72 -13.31 -1.46
N ASN A 55 3.96 -13.75 -1.69
CA ASN A 55 4.79 -13.26 -2.79
C ASN A 55 4.07 -13.30 -4.16
N PRO A 56 3.42 -14.42 -4.58
CA PRO A 56 2.65 -14.44 -5.82
C PRO A 56 1.56 -13.37 -5.91
N LEU A 57 0.96 -12.96 -4.77
CA LEU A 57 -0.02 -11.90 -4.76
C LEU A 57 0.64 -10.55 -5.04
N VAL A 58 1.81 -10.24 -4.47
CA VAL A 58 2.54 -9.00 -4.78
C VAL A 58 2.85 -8.93 -6.28
N TYR A 59 3.41 -10.01 -6.83
CA TYR A 59 3.76 -10.09 -8.25
C TYR A 59 2.54 -10.03 -9.20
N LYS A 60 1.32 -10.31 -8.70
CA LYS A 60 0.09 -10.08 -9.46
C LYS A 60 -0.23 -8.59 -9.65
N TYR A 61 0.16 -7.74 -8.70
CA TYR A 61 -0.09 -6.28 -8.76
C TYR A 61 1.08 -5.51 -9.36
N PHE A 62 2.30 -5.97 -9.10
CA PHE A 62 3.54 -5.35 -9.57
C PHE A 62 4.48 -6.45 -10.04
N SER A 63 4.63 -6.58 -11.35
CA SER A 63 5.41 -7.65 -11.97
C SER A 63 6.90 -7.54 -11.65
N THR A 64 7.37 -6.32 -11.37
CA THR A 64 8.77 -6.05 -11.02
C THR A 64 8.90 -5.04 -9.88
N ARG A 65 10.04 -5.08 -9.17
CA ARG A 65 10.41 -4.04 -8.18
C ARG A 65 10.47 -2.65 -8.81
N LEU A 66 10.92 -2.55 -10.06
CA LEU A 66 10.96 -1.27 -10.78
C LEU A 66 9.55 -0.71 -11.00
N GLU A 67 8.61 -1.52 -11.48
CA GLU A 67 7.21 -1.11 -11.70
C GLU A 67 6.54 -0.64 -10.39
N LEU A 68 6.78 -1.34 -9.29
CA LEU A 68 6.33 -0.94 -7.96
C LEU A 68 6.88 0.44 -7.57
N LEU A 69 8.20 0.62 -7.68
CA LEU A 69 8.86 1.87 -7.29
C LEU A 69 8.45 3.04 -8.19
N GLN A 70 8.26 2.81 -9.49
CA GLN A 70 7.72 3.81 -10.42
C GLN A 70 6.29 4.20 -10.04
N SER A 71 5.45 3.21 -9.73
CA SER A 71 4.07 3.45 -9.28
C SER A 71 4.02 4.22 -7.96
N LEU A 72 4.91 3.90 -7.02
CA LEU A 72 5.05 4.62 -5.76
C LEU A 72 5.47 6.07 -6.03
N LEU A 73 6.52 6.26 -6.82
CA LEU A 73 7.04 7.59 -7.15
C LEU A 73 5.96 8.47 -7.79
N GLN A 74 5.24 7.94 -8.77
CA GLN A 74 4.13 8.65 -9.42
C GLN A 74 3.07 9.08 -8.40
N ARG A 75 2.63 8.16 -7.53
CA ARG A 75 1.64 8.47 -6.50
C ARG A 75 2.10 9.57 -5.55
N GLU A 76 3.34 9.50 -5.06
CA GLU A 76 3.87 10.52 -4.13
C GLU A 76 4.01 11.88 -4.83
N PHE A 77 4.40 11.91 -6.11
CA PHE A 77 4.43 13.14 -6.92
C PHE A 77 3.03 13.74 -7.09
N ASP A 78 2.01 12.93 -7.40
CA ASP A 78 0.64 13.41 -7.56
C ASP A 78 0.09 14.01 -6.25
N LEU A 79 0.39 13.37 -5.11
CA LEU A 79 0.03 13.88 -3.79
C LEU A 79 0.74 15.20 -3.48
N LEU A 80 2.04 15.29 -3.75
CA LEU A 80 2.84 16.49 -3.54
C LEU A 80 2.34 17.63 -4.43
N TYR A 81 2.17 17.38 -5.73
CA TYR A 81 1.71 18.35 -6.71
C TYR A 81 0.32 18.87 -6.36
N GLY A 82 -0.62 17.97 -6.02
CA GLY A 82 -1.95 18.35 -5.56
C GLY A 82 -1.92 19.18 -4.27
N SER A 83 -1.01 18.88 -3.34
CA SER A 83 -0.85 19.68 -2.12
C SER A 83 -0.27 21.08 -2.41
N LEU A 84 0.67 21.17 -3.35
CA LEU A 84 1.28 22.43 -3.76
C LEU A 84 0.26 23.34 -4.44
N LEU A 85 -0.51 22.81 -5.39
CA LEU A 85 -1.57 23.58 -6.06
C LEU A 85 -2.64 24.08 -5.07
N ARG A 86 -3.04 23.25 -4.09
CA ARG A 86 -3.97 23.68 -3.03
C ARG A 86 -3.42 24.83 -2.20
N ARG A 87 -2.10 24.85 -1.93
CA ARG A 87 -1.43 25.91 -1.18
C ARG A 87 -1.30 27.19 -2.01
N LEU A 88 -0.88 27.08 -3.28
CA LEU A 88 -0.75 28.22 -4.18
C LEU A 88 -2.09 28.91 -4.46
N ASN A 89 -3.17 28.15 -4.57
CA ASN A 89 -4.52 28.71 -4.76
C ASN A 89 -5.10 29.37 -3.48
N ARG A 90 -4.44 29.23 -2.32
CA ARG A 90 -4.73 29.99 -1.11
C ARG A 90 -3.84 31.24 -1.04
N THR A 91 -3.85 32.06 -2.08
CA THR A 91 -3.16 33.36 -2.15
C THR A 91 -3.75 34.37 -1.15
N GLU A 92 -3.47 34.16 0.14
CA GLU A 92 -3.38 35.22 1.16
C GLU A 92 -2.02 35.21 1.90
N ASP A 93 -1.16 34.21 1.71
CA ASP A 93 0.05 34.05 2.55
C ASP A 93 1.35 34.69 2.01
N PHE A 94 1.31 35.51 0.95
CA PHE A 94 2.53 36.13 0.38
C PHE A 94 2.74 37.62 0.72
N VAL A 95 1.89 38.25 1.55
CA VAL A 95 2.01 39.69 1.89
C VAL A 95 2.14 39.97 3.41
N ALA A 96 2.57 38.99 4.21
CA ALA A 96 2.79 39.20 5.64
C ALA A 96 4.26 38.98 6.04
N VAL A 97 5.16 39.84 5.55
CA VAL A 97 6.46 40.12 6.19
C VAL A 97 6.71 41.62 6.14
#